data_AF-A0A3C0BB76-F1
#
_entry.id   AF-A0A3C0BB76-F1
#
_cell.length_a   1.000
_cell.length_b   1.000
_cell.length_c   1.000
_cell.angle_alpha   90.00
_cell.angle_beta   90.00
_cell.angle_gamma   90.00
#
_symmetry.space_group_name_H-M   'P 1'
#
loop_
_entity.id
_entity.type
_entity.pdbx_description
1 polymer ?
#
loop_
_entity_poly.entity_id
_entity_poly.type
_entity_poly.pdbx_seq_one_letter_code
_entity_poly.pdbx_strand_id
1 'polypeptide(L)' 'PNKLDELLHPVFDAEAIKKAKVVAKGLPASPGAASGQIVFFADHAEEWVAKGHQVILVRIETSPEDLKGM' A
#
# COMPACT_ATOMS: atom_id res chain seq x y z
N PRO A 1 -17.02 -10.28 -16.44
CA PRO A 1 -15.69 -9.71 -16.77
C PRO A 1 -14.93 -9.17 -15.55
N ASN A 2 -15.56 -8.32 -14.71
CA ASN A 2 -14.88 -7.64 -13.58
C ASN A 2 -14.51 -8.54 -12.38
N LYS A 3 -15.13 -9.71 -12.24
CA LYS A 3 -14.83 -10.65 -11.14
C LYS A 3 -13.43 -11.26 -11.22
N LEU A 4 -12.81 -11.26 -12.40
CA LEU A 4 -11.47 -11.81 -12.56
C LEU A 4 -10.42 -10.87 -11.93
N ASP A 5 -10.60 -9.56 -12.05
CA ASP A 5 -9.69 -8.55 -11.52
C ASP A 5 -9.59 -8.63 -9.99
N GLU A 6 -10.74 -8.79 -9.32
CA GLU A 6 -10.82 -8.98 -7.86
C GLU A 6 -10.06 -10.22 -7.34
N LEU A 7 -9.89 -11.24 -8.19
CA LEU A 7 -9.15 -12.47 -7.82
C LEU A 7 -7.63 -12.33 -7.98
N LEU A 8 -7.15 -11.25 -8.61
CA LEU A 8 -5.74 -11.04 -8.91
C LEU A 8 -5.04 -10.12 -7.91
N HIS A 9 -5.80 -9.40 -7.09
CA HIS A 9 -5.24 -8.52 -6.07
C HIS A 9 -4.94 -9.27 -4.77
N PRO A 10 -3.85 -8.92 -4.07
CA PRO A 10 -3.62 -9.43 -2.72
C PRO A 10 -4.81 -9.12 -1.82
N VAL A 11 -5.16 -10.07 -0.95
CA VAL A 11 -6.22 -9.93 0.05
C VAL A 11 -5.66 -10.17 1.44
N PHE A 12 -6.15 -9.41 2.42
CA PHE A 12 -5.82 -9.68 3.82
C PHE A 12 -6.56 -10.91 4.31
N ASP A 13 -5.96 -11.58 5.30
CA ASP A 13 -6.63 -12.62 6.06
C ASP A 13 -7.86 -12.07 6.81
N ALA A 14 -8.98 -12.78 6.71
CA ALA A 14 -10.25 -12.32 7.26
C ALA A 14 -10.26 -12.24 8.80
N GLU A 15 -9.52 -13.12 9.48
CA GLU A 15 -9.38 -13.09 10.94
C GLU A 15 -8.46 -11.95 11.38
N ALA A 16 -7.40 -11.67 10.62
CA ALA A 16 -6.55 -10.50 10.84
C ALA A 16 -7.33 -9.19 10.73
N ILE A 17 -8.19 -9.04 9.71
CA ILE A 17 -9.05 -7.85 9.53
C ILE A 17 -9.95 -7.64 10.75
N LYS A 18 -10.61 -8.69 11.26
CA LYS A 18 -11.52 -8.59 12.42
C LYS A 18 -10.80 -8.15 13.69
N LYS A 19 -9.52 -8.50 13.85
CA LYS A 19 -8.69 -8.17 15.02
C LYS A 19 -8.00 -6.82 14.90
N ALA A 20 -7.86 -6.30 13.68
CA ALA A 20 -7.15 -5.05 13.43
C ALA A 20 -7.91 -3.86 14.01
N LYS A 21 -7.19 -2.93 14.64
CA LYS A 21 -7.74 -1.64 15.06
C LYS A 21 -7.71 -0.68 13.87
N VAL A 22 -8.88 -0.36 13.34
CA VAL A 22 -9.00 0.67 12.28
C VAL A 22 -8.72 2.04 12.89
N VAL A 23 -7.78 2.78 12.29
CA VAL A 23 -7.39 4.13 12.75
C VAL A 23 -7.90 5.23 11.82
N ALA A 24 -8.17 4.91 10.55
CA ALA A 24 -8.67 5.85 9.55
C ALA A 24 -9.37 5.08 8.41
N LYS A 25 -10.14 5.80 7.59
CA LYS A 25 -10.77 5.29 6.36
C LYS A 25 -10.68 6.36 5.27
N GLY A 26 -10.14 5.99 4.10
CA GLY A 26 -10.02 6.87 2.93
C GLY A 26 -10.91 6.43 1.77
N LEU A 27 -10.68 7.04 0.60
CA LEU A 27 -11.30 6.65 -0.65
C LEU A 27 -10.59 5.40 -1.24
N PRO A 28 -11.32 4.43 -1.80
CA PRO A 28 -10.74 3.25 -2.41
C PRO A 28 -10.19 3.55 -3.81
N ALA A 29 -9.05 4.24 -3.88
CA ALA A 29 -8.46 4.69 -5.15
C ALA A 29 -7.97 3.54 -6.05
N SER A 30 -7.47 2.46 -5.44
CA SER A 30 -7.04 1.23 -6.12
C SER A 30 -7.40 0.01 -5.25
N PRO A 31 -7.86 -1.11 -5.82
CA PRO A 31 -8.11 -2.34 -5.08
C PRO A 31 -6.81 -2.99 -4.60
N GLY A 32 -6.91 -3.79 -3.53
CA GLY A 32 -5.82 -4.63 -3.02
C GLY A 32 -5.48 -4.39 -1.54
N ALA A 33 -4.68 -5.30 -1.01
CA ALA A 33 -4.15 -5.28 0.35
C ALA A 33 -2.63 -5.06 0.34
N ALA A 34 -2.13 -4.13 1.15
CA ALA A 34 -0.70 -3.85 1.27
C ALA A 34 -0.30 -3.71 2.75
N SER A 35 0.86 -4.26 3.10
CA SER A 35 1.47 -4.12 4.44
C SER A 35 2.95 -3.80 4.31
N GLY A 36 3.45 -2.93 5.18
CA GLY A 36 4.85 -2.51 5.15
C GLY A 36 5.14 -1.45 6.20
N GLN A 37 6.40 -1.03 6.28
CA GLN A 37 6.84 0.06 7.13
C GLN A 37 6.48 1.41 6.50
N ILE A 38 5.99 2.35 7.31
CA ILE A 38 5.65 3.69 6.83
C ILE A 38 6.94 4.44 6.46
N VAL A 39 6.97 5.00 5.26
CA VAL A 39 7.98 5.96 4.80
C VAL A 39 7.29 7.20 4.24
N PHE A 40 7.94 8.36 4.32
CA PHE A 40 7.35 9.65 3.94
C PHE A 40 7.98 10.28 2.69
N PHE A 41 9.02 9.64 2.14
CA PHE A 41 9.78 10.13 0.99
C PHE A 41 9.93 9.00 -0.03
N ALA A 42 9.72 9.32 -1.31
CA ALA A 42 9.79 8.34 -2.40
C ALA A 42 11.19 7.71 -2.52
N ASP A 43 12.25 8.51 -2.39
CA ASP A 43 13.65 8.01 -2.43
C ASP A 43 13.92 6.96 -1.34
N HIS A 44 13.33 7.15 -0.14
CA HIS A 44 13.44 6.15 0.93
C HIS A 44 12.64 4.89 0.61
N ALA A 45 11.49 5.01 -0.05
CA ALA A 45 10.71 3.86 -0.47
C ALA A 45 11.51 2.99 -1.44
N GLU A 46 12.14 3.60 -2.46
CA GLU A 46 13.01 2.92 -3.42
C GLU A 46 14.21 2.24 -2.72
N GLU A 47 14.92 2.98 -1.85
CA GLU A 47 16.07 2.45 -1.11
C GLU A 47 15.71 1.26 -0.22
N TRP A 48 14.58 1.33 0.48
CA TRP A 48 14.15 0.30 1.42
C TRP A 48 13.65 -0.95 0.70
N VAL A 49 12.93 -0.78 -0.41
CA VAL A 49 12.54 -1.89 -1.28
C VAL A 49 13.79 -2.57 -1.86
N ALA A 50 14.81 -1.82 -2.28
CA ALA A 50 16.08 -2.38 -2.74
C ALA A 50 16.81 -3.22 -1.68
N LYS A 51 16.57 -2.94 -0.39
CA LYS A 51 17.07 -3.72 0.76
C LYS A 51 16.16 -4.88 1.16
N GLY A 52 15.04 -5.10 0.44
CA GLY A 52 14.10 -6.18 0.69
C GLY A 52 13.01 -5.87 1.73
N HIS A 53 12.87 -4.62 2.15
CA HIS A 53 11.78 -4.21 3.04
C HIS A 53 10.49 -3.98 2.25
N GLN A 54 9.36 -4.32 2.86
CA GLN A 54 8.04 -3.86 2.38
C GLN A 54 7.72 -2.51 3.00
N VAL A 55 7.26 -1.56 2.20
CA VAL A 55 7.01 -0.17 2.63
C VAL A 55 5.62 0.31 2.23
N ILE A 56 5.12 1.30 2.96
CA ILE A 56 3.92 2.07 2.62
C ILE A 56 4.33 3.55 2.54
N LEU A 57 4.31 4.11 1.34
CA LEU A 57 4.58 5.53 1.13
C LEU A 57 3.37 6.36 1.55
N VAL A 58 3.55 7.24 2.54
CA VAL A 58 2.52 8.14 3.05
C VAL A 58 2.87 9.58 2.71
N ARG A 59 1.99 10.24 1.95
CA ARG A 59 2.16 11.61 1.47
C ARG A 59 0.85 12.39 1.67
N ILE A 60 0.95 13.72 1.75
CA ILE A 60 -0.24 14.60 1.70
C ILE A 60 -0.86 14.50 0.30
N GLU A 61 -0.02 14.56 -0.72
CA GLU A 61 -0.31 14.34 -2.13
C GLU A 61 0.95 13.80 -2.81
N THR A 62 0.76 13.06 -3.91
CA THR A 62 1.86 12.57 -4.76
C THR A 62 2.03 13.43 -5.99
N SER A 63 3.26 13.59 -6.45
CA SER A 63 3.62 14.34 -7.66
C SER A 63 4.45 13.47 -8.63
N PRO A 64 4.66 13.88 -9.90
CA PRO A 64 5.39 13.07 -10.88
C PRO A 64 6.79 12.63 -10.45
N GLU A 65 7.46 13.40 -9.59
CA GLU A 65 8.75 13.05 -9.00
C GLU A 65 8.70 11.86 -8.03
N ASP A 66 7.53 11.58 -7.43
CA ASP A 66 7.34 10.45 -6.51
C ASP A 66 7.27 9.09 -7.26
N LEU A 67 7.21 9.10 -8.60
CA LEU A 67 6.93 7.90 -9.43
C LEU A 67 7.87 6.72 -9.18
N LYS A 68 9.14 6.96 -8.86
CA LYS A 68 10.10 5.88 -8.60
C LYS A 68 9.85 5.14 -7.28
N GLY A 69 9.26 5.83 -6.30
CA GLY A 69 9.00 5.27 -4.97
C GLY A 69 7.57 4.77 -4.78
N MET A 70 6.68 4.96 -5.78
CA MET A 70 5.31 4.43 -5.82
C MET A 70 5.28 3.02 -6.40
#